data_AF-D8V3G8-F1
#
_entry.id   AF-D8V3G8-F1
#
_cell.length_a   1.000
_cell.length_b   1.000
_cell.length_c   1.000
_cell.angle_alpha   90.00
_cell.angle_beta   90.00
_cell.angle_gamma   90.00
#
_symmetry.space_group_name_H-M   'P 1'
#
loop_
_entity.id
_entity.type
_entity.pdbx_description
1 polymer ?
#
loop_
_entity_poly.entity_id
_entity_poly.type
_entity_poly.pdbx_seq_one_letter_code
_entity_poly.pdbx_strand_id
1 'polypeptide(L)'
;DETPDFARVKVPVGVLPRIVNLDGTLLLLEDVIAAHIAELFKGRRVLSTHVFRVTRNTDYEFEEEEAEDLLATIEDGLRRRRFGAAVRLEINHDMPRQVTRFLQEKLHLAPEDIFTLQGPLGTADLMGFPVDRPDLAFPPFTPALSDLEGDDECVFDVLKRGDVVLHHPYDSFVNVLDFLEQAAHDPDVLAIKQTLYRTGDDPRLL
;
A
#
# COMPACT_ATOMS: atom_id res chain seq x y z
N ASP A 1 -23.42 -15.05 -35.91
CA ASP A 1 -22.09 -14.62 -35.49
C ASP A 1 -22.18 -13.33 -34.70
N GLU A 2 -22.28 -13.46 -33.38
CA GLU A 2 -22.32 -12.32 -32.46
C GLU A 2 -20.92 -12.09 -31.89
N THR A 3 -20.42 -10.86 -31.99
CA THR A 3 -19.17 -10.46 -31.35
C THR A 3 -19.35 -10.57 -29.83
N PRO A 4 -18.48 -11.27 -29.10
CA PRO A 4 -18.62 -11.43 -27.66
C PRO A 4 -18.48 -10.08 -26.95
N ASP A 5 -19.37 -9.83 -25.98
CA ASP A 5 -19.30 -8.68 -25.09
C ASP A 5 -18.15 -8.81 -24.08
N PHE A 6 -17.53 -7.68 -23.72
CA PHE A 6 -16.51 -7.62 -22.68
C PHE A 6 -17.06 -6.97 -21.41
N ALA A 7 -16.78 -7.60 -20.26
CA ALA A 7 -17.07 -7.04 -18.96
C ALA A 7 -15.83 -7.06 -18.07
N ARG A 8 -15.68 -6.03 -17.22
CA ARG A 8 -14.60 -5.94 -16.23
C ARG A 8 -15.18 -5.97 -14.84
N VAL A 9 -14.76 -6.94 -14.03
CA VAL A 9 -15.03 -6.99 -12.59
C VAL A 9 -13.77 -6.55 -11.85
N LYS A 10 -13.92 -5.65 -10.88
CA LYS A 10 -12.82 -5.26 -10.00
C LYS A 10 -12.71 -6.27 -8.86
N VAL A 11 -11.51 -6.77 -8.60
CA VAL A 11 -11.22 -7.56 -7.41
C VAL A 11 -11.14 -6.59 -6.22
N PRO A 12 -11.99 -6.72 -5.19
CA PRO A 12 -12.11 -5.74 -4.11
C PRO A 12 -11.04 -5.93 -3.02
N VAL A 13 -9.76 -5.98 -3.43
CA VAL A 13 -8.61 -6.09 -2.52
C VAL A 13 -8.59 -4.88 -1.57
N GLY A 14 -8.40 -5.14 -0.27
CA GLY A 14 -8.39 -4.13 0.79
C GLY A 14 -9.75 -3.93 1.47
N VAL A 15 -10.85 -4.27 0.80
CA VAL A 15 -12.16 -4.46 1.45
C VAL A 15 -12.33 -5.91 1.89
N LEU A 16 -11.91 -6.83 1.03
CA LEU A 16 -11.83 -8.25 1.32
C LEU A 16 -10.36 -8.70 1.28
N PRO A 17 -9.98 -9.72 2.06
CA PRO A 17 -8.65 -10.32 1.96
C PRO A 17 -8.48 -10.93 0.58
N ARG A 18 -7.34 -10.67 -0.06
CA ARG A 18 -7.05 -11.25 -1.38
C ARG A 18 -6.83 -12.75 -1.31
N ILE A 19 -6.29 -13.25 -0.20
CA ILE A 19 -6.11 -14.68 0.04
C ILE A 19 -7.27 -15.15 0.92
N VAL A 20 -8.06 -16.08 0.40
CA VAL A 20 -9.21 -16.68 1.07
C VAL A 20 -8.78 -18.05 1.61
N ASN A 21 -9.06 -18.33 2.87
CA ASN A 21 -8.82 -19.63 3.49
C ASN A 21 -10.13 -20.40 3.58
N LEU A 22 -10.19 -21.57 2.91
CA LEU A 22 -11.29 -22.53 2.99
C LEU A 22 -10.74 -23.83 3.59
N ASP A 23 -11.00 -24.04 4.89
CA ASP A 23 -10.62 -25.24 5.63
C ASP A 23 -9.15 -25.68 5.45
N GLY A 24 -8.23 -24.70 5.41
CA GLY A 24 -6.80 -24.93 5.24
C GLY A 24 -6.30 -24.87 3.79
N THR A 25 -7.21 -24.73 2.81
CA THR A 25 -6.86 -24.46 1.41
C THR A 25 -6.87 -22.97 1.15
N LEU A 26 -5.76 -22.44 0.64
CA LEU A 26 -5.63 -21.02 0.32
C LEU A 26 -5.92 -20.79 -1.17
N LEU A 27 -6.83 -19.87 -1.44
CA LEU A 27 -7.26 -19.50 -2.78
C LEU A 27 -7.09 -18.00 -2.98
N LEU A 28 -6.85 -17.57 -4.22
CA LEU A 28 -6.89 -16.15 -4.55
C LEU A 28 -8.35 -15.71 -4.76
N LEU A 29 -8.67 -14.50 -4.31
CA LEU A 29 -10.01 -13.94 -4.40
C LEU A 29 -10.47 -13.82 -5.85
N GLU A 30 -9.57 -13.50 -6.77
CA GLU A 30 -9.87 -13.50 -8.21
C GLU A 30 -10.31 -14.88 -8.74
N ASP A 31 -9.75 -15.98 -8.22
CA ASP A 31 -10.12 -17.34 -8.64
C ASP A 31 -11.50 -17.71 -8.11
N VAL A 32 -11.82 -17.31 -6.88
CA VAL A 32 -13.17 -17.48 -6.29
C VAL A 32 -14.20 -16.67 -7.09
N ILE A 33 -13.89 -15.41 -7.42
CA ILE A 33 -14.76 -14.57 -8.27
C ILE A 33 -14.94 -15.20 -9.64
N ALA A 34 -13.87 -15.71 -10.26
CA ALA A 34 -13.92 -16.35 -11.57
C ALA A 34 -14.79 -17.62 -11.55
N ALA A 35 -14.69 -18.45 -10.51
CA ALA A 35 -15.50 -19.65 -10.35
C ALA A 35 -17.01 -19.36 -10.22
N HIS A 36 -17.37 -18.22 -9.62
CA HIS A 36 -18.76 -17.79 -9.40
C HIS A 36 -19.23 -16.67 -10.35
N ILE A 37 -18.45 -16.37 -11.39
CA ILE A 37 -18.66 -15.19 -12.25
C ILE A 37 -20.05 -15.18 -12.94
N ALA A 38 -20.62 -16.36 -13.20
CA ALA A 38 -21.92 -16.51 -13.83
C ALA A 38 -23.06 -15.90 -12.98
N GLU A 39 -22.89 -15.83 -11.65
CA GLU A 39 -23.87 -15.23 -10.75
C GLU A 39 -23.97 -13.71 -10.92
N LEU A 40 -22.86 -13.06 -11.33
CA LEU A 40 -22.82 -11.63 -11.63
C LEU A 40 -23.42 -11.30 -13.00
N PHE A 41 -23.36 -12.23 -13.96
CA PHE A 41 -23.82 -12.03 -15.35
C PHE A 41 -25.02 -12.91 -15.70
N LYS A 42 -26.09 -12.84 -14.89
CA LYS A 42 -27.32 -13.61 -15.12
C LYS A 42 -27.90 -13.33 -16.51
N GLY A 43 -28.29 -14.40 -17.21
CA GLY A 43 -28.84 -14.33 -18.57
C GLY A 43 -27.79 -14.15 -19.67
N ARG A 44 -26.49 -14.12 -19.33
CA ARG A 44 -25.39 -14.16 -20.30
C ARG A 44 -24.60 -15.46 -20.16
N ARG A 45 -24.07 -15.96 -21.27
CA ARG A 45 -23.12 -17.08 -21.27
C ARG A 45 -21.70 -16.54 -21.17
N VAL A 46 -21.04 -16.76 -20.04
CA VAL A 46 -19.63 -16.40 -19.86
C VAL A 46 -18.78 -17.37 -20.68
N LEU A 47 -17.97 -16.86 -21.60
CA LEU A 47 -17.13 -17.66 -22.49
C LEU A 47 -15.78 -18.00 -21.87
N SER A 48 -15.15 -17.03 -21.20
CA SER A 48 -13.91 -17.19 -20.46
C SER A 48 -13.74 -16.06 -19.44
N THR A 49 -12.82 -16.25 -18.50
CA THR A 49 -12.40 -15.22 -17.55
C THR A 49 -10.88 -15.15 -17.55
N HIS A 50 -10.33 -13.95 -17.49
CA HIS A 50 -8.88 -13.73 -17.48
C HIS A 50 -8.54 -12.56 -16.58
N VAL A 51 -7.50 -12.73 -15.77
CA VAL A 51 -7.02 -11.72 -14.82
C VAL A 51 -6.03 -10.79 -15.53
N PHE A 52 -6.12 -9.50 -15.24
CA PHE A 52 -5.17 -8.50 -15.69
C PHE A 52 -4.98 -7.43 -14.61
N ARG A 53 -3.82 -6.78 -14.59
CA ARG A 53 -3.49 -5.70 -13.67
C ARG A 53 -3.01 -4.49 -14.46
N VAL A 54 -3.52 -3.31 -14.09
CA VAL A 54 -3.15 -2.05 -14.71
C VAL A 54 -2.39 -1.21 -13.69
N THR A 55 -1.20 -0.75 -14.06
CA THR A 55 -0.49 0.30 -13.32
C THR A 55 -0.76 1.63 -14.00
N ARG A 56 -1.05 2.65 -13.20
CA ARG A 56 -1.32 4.01 -13.68
C ARG A 56 -0.29 4.95 -13.11
N ASN A 57 0.07 5.97 -13.89
CA ASN A 57 0.96 6.99 -13.40
C ASN A 57 0.31 7.72 -12.21
N THR A 58 1.12 8.07 -11.23
CA THR A 58 0.74 8.94 -10.11
C THR A 58 1.23 10.37 -10.30
N ASP A 59 2.05 10.63 -11.32
CA ASP A 59 2.63 11.95 -11.54
C ASP A 59 1.54 12.98 -11.86
N TYR A 60 1.63 14.08 -11.14
CA TYR A 60 0.97 15.34 -11.43
C TYR A 60 2.09 16.33 -11.75
N GLU A 61 2.02 17.00 -12.89
CA GLU A 61 2.83 18.19 -13.14
C GLU A 61 2.24 19.31 -12.27
N PHE A 62 2.90 19.62 -11.16
CA PHE A 62 2.55 20.77 -10.33
C PHE A 62 3.03 22.04 -11.06
N GLU A 63 2.13 22.77 -11.71
CA GLU A 63 2.38 24.16 -12.09
C GLU A 63 2.22 25.02 -10.83
N GLU A 64 3.30 25.12 -10.03
CA GLU A 64 3.36 25.94 -8.80
C GLU A 64 3.11 27.44 -9.05
N GLU A 65 3.25 27.90 -10.30
CA GLU A 65 3.30 29.33 -10.62
C GLU A 65 1.94 30.05 -10.68
N GLU A 66 0.79 29.33 -10.69
CA GLU A 66 -0.53 29.96 -10.95
C GLU A 66 -1.60 29.78 -9.84
N ALA A 67 -1.30 29.16 -8.69
CA ALA A 67 -2.33 28.88 -7.67
C ALA A 67 -2.37 29.90 -6.51
N GLU A 68 -3.45 30.69 -6.40
CA GLU A 68 -3.71 31.61 -5.26
C GLU A 68 -4.08 30.88 -3.95
N ASP A 69 -4.56 29.62 -4.02
CA ASP A 69 -4.83 28.77 -2.87
C ASP A 69 -4.30 27.34 -3.11
N LEU A 70 -3.09 27.10 -2.62
CA LEU A 70 -2.38 25.84 -2.77
C LEU A 70 -3.15 24.66 -2.14
N LEU A 71 -3.89 24.86 -1.06
CA LEU A 71 -4.59 23.77 -0.36
C LEU A 71 -5.80 23.30 -1.17
N ALA A 72 -6.59 24.23 -1.69
CA ALA A 72 -7.72 23.90 -2.56
C ALA A 72 -7.26 23.22 -3.87
N THR A 73 -6.15 23.68 -4.45
CA THR A 73 -5.54 23.04 -5.64
C THR A 73 -5.02 21.64 -5.34
N ILE A 74 -4.43 21.41 -4.17
CA ILE A 74 -4.02 20.07 -3.72
C ILE A 74 -5.24 19.15 -3.56
N GLU A 75 -6.33 19.60 -2.94
CA GLU A 75 -7.54 18.80 -2.75
C GLU A 75 -8.19 18.42 -4.09
N ASP A 76 -8.27 19.35 -5.04
CA ASP A 76 -8.80 19.10 -6.38
C ASP A 76 -7.87 18.20 -7.22
N GLY A 77 -6.56 18.38 -7.09
CA GLY A 77 -5.55 17.49 -7.67
C GLY A 77 -5.66 16.06 -7.14
N LEU A 78 -5.89 15.90 -5.83
CA LEU A 78 -6.14 14.61 -5.17
C LEU A 78 -7.42 13.94 -5.69
N ARG A 79 -8.45 14.70 -6.07
CA ARG A 79 -9.67 14.14 -6.70
C ARG A 79 -9.42 13.70 -8.14
N ARG A 80 -8.65 14.48 -8.93
CA ARG A 80 -8.25 14.14 -10.32
C ARG A 80 -7.25 12.98 -10.39
N ARG A 81 -6.45 12.77 -9.33
CA ARG A 81 -5.54 11.62 -9.11
C ARG A 81 -6.18 10.25 -9.35
N ARG A 82 -7.51 10.14 -9.24
CA ARG A 82 -8.22 8.87 -9.41
C ARG A 82 -8.08 8.24 -10.80
N PHE A 83 -7.61 8.95 -11.83
CA PHE A 83 -7.49 8.41 -13.19
C PHE A 83 -6.23 8.86 -13.96
N GLY A 84 -5.03 8.74 -13.38
CA GLY A 84 -3.78 8.88 -14.14
C GLY A 84 -3.72 7.94 -15.35
N ALA A 85 -2.93 8.29 -16.37
CA ALA A 85 -2.80 7.47 -17.59
C ALA A 85 -2.33 6.04 -17.24
N ALA A 86 -2.83 5.04 -17.98
CA ALA A 86 -2.29 3.69 -17.86
C ALA A 86 -0.86 3.70 -18.42
N VAL A 87 0.07 3.10 -17.69
CA VAL A 87 1.50 3.04 -18.07
C VAL A 87 2.01 1.61 -18.14
N ARG A 88 1.25 0.65 -17.61
CA ARG A 88 1.61 -0.77 -17.67
C ARG A 88 0.38 -1.65 -17.60
N LEU A 89 0.34 -2.68 -18.43
CA LEU A 89 -0.63 -3.75 -18.38
C LEU A 89 0.09 -5.08 -18.13
N GLU A 90 -0.23 -5.74 -17.02
CA GLU A 90 0.22 -7.09 -16.71
C GLU A 90 -0.93 -8.06 -16.99
N ILE A 91 -0.66 -9.14 -17.72
CA ILE A 91 -1.63 -10.19 -18.07
C ILE A 91 -1.03 -11.57 -17.81
N ASN A 92 -1.88 -12.56 -17.58
CA ASN A 92 -1.45 -13.95 -17.55
C ASN A 92 -1.15 -14.48 -18.96
N HIS A 93 -0.24 -15.45 -19.06
CA HIS A 93 0.17 -16.09 -20.31
C HIS A 93 -0.96 -16.76 -21.12
N ASP A 94 -2.08 -17.10 -20.48
CA ASP A 94 -3.25 -17.72 -21.08
C ASP A 94 -4.27 -16.68 -21.61
N MET A 95 -4.00 -15.39 -21.47
CA MET A 95 -4.85 -14.31 -21.98
C MET A 95 -4.96 -14.39 -23.51
N PRO A 96 -6.17 -14.49 -24.10
CA PRO A 96 -6.33 -14.58 -25.54
C PRO A 96 -5.92 -13.27 -26.22
N ARG A 97 -5.22 -13.38 -27.35
CA ARG A 97 -4.70 -12.23 -28.11
C ARG A 97 -5.74 -11.16 -28.43
N GLN A 98 -6.97 -11.56 -28.69
CA GLN A 98 -8.08 -10.64 -28.96
C GLN A 98 -8.41 -9.78 -27.74
N VAL A 99 -8.40 -10.36 -26.54
CA VAL A 99 -8.61 -9.65 -25.27
C VAL A 99 -7.43 -8.73 -24.98
N THR A 100 -6.20 -9.20 -25.18
CA THR A 100 -4.99 -8.37 -25.01
C THR A 100 -5.04 -7.12 -25.91
N ARG A 101 -5.38 -7.30 -27.19
CA ARG A 101 -5.52 -6.17 -28.13
C ARG A 101 -6.63 -5.22 -27.71
N PHE A 102 -7.79 -5.75 -27.30
CA PHE A 102 -8.88 -4.92 -26.78
C PHE A 102 -8.43 -4.08 -25.58
N LEU A 103 -7.74 -4.68 -24.60
CA LEU A 103 -7.23 -3.96 -23.43
C LEU A 103 -6.18 -2.93 -23.82
N GLN A 104 -5.25 -3.28 -24.71
CA GLN A 104 -4.22 -2.37 -25.23
C GLN A 104 -4.85 -1.11 -25.85
N GLU A 105 -5.80 -1.29 -26.77
CA GLU A 105 -6.49 -0.19 -27.46
C GLU A 105 -7.28 0.68 -26.48
N LYS A 106 -8.01 0.07 -25.54
CA LYS A 106 -8.83 0.79 -24.55
C LYS A 106 -8.00 1.50 -23.48
N LEU A 107 -6.79 1.03 -23.21
CA LEU A 107 -5.89 1.65 -22.24
C LEU A 107 -4.87 2.59 -22.88
N HIS A 108 -4.85 2.70 -24.21
CA HIS A 108 -3.91 3.52 -24.99
C HIS A 108 -2.45 3.17 -24.69
N LEU A 109 -2.15 1.88 -24.61
CA LEU A 109 -0.82 1.38 -24.29
C LEU A 109 -0.03 0.97 -25.55
N ALA A 110 1.27 1.20 -25.52
CA ALA A 110 2.16 0.67 -26.54
C ALA A 110 2.44 -0.83 -26.28
N PRO A 111 2.82 -1.62 -27.29
CA PRO A 111 3.14 -3.04 -27.11
C PRO A 111 4.17 -3.33 -26.00
N GLU A 112 5.15 -2.44 -25.85
CA GLU A 112 6.21 -2.49 -24.83
C GLU A 112 5.69 -2.30 -23.40
N ASP A 113 4.50 -1.73 -23.21
CA ASP A 113 3.88 -1.53 -21.90
C ASP A 113 3.11 -2.77 -21.42
N ILE A 114 3.08 -3.85 -22.22
CA ILE A 114 2.33 -5.07 -21.96
C ILE A 114 3.27 -6.19 -21.50
N PHE A 115 3.06 -6.64 -20.26
CA PHE A 115 3.86 -7.66 -19.61
C PHE A 115 3.04 -8.94 -19.46
N THR A 116 3.52 -10.02 -20.07
CA THR A 116 2.90 -11.34 -19.94
C THR A 116 3.65 -12.13 -18.87
N LEU A 117 2.95 -12.51 -17.81
CA LEU A 117 3.53 -13.17 -16.65
C LEU A 117 3.00 -14.60 -16.49
N GLN A 118 3.79 -15.42 -15.78
CA GLN A 118 3.37 -16.74 -15.29
C GLN A 118 3.07 -16.64 -13.80
N GLY A 119 1.93 -17.22 -13.38
CA GLY A 119 1.48 -17.20 -12.00
C GLY A 119 0.62 -15.97 -11.63
N PRO A 120 0.37 -15.76 -10.34
CA PRO A 120 -0.50 -14.67 -9.86
C PRO A 120 0.06 -13.29 -10.17
N LEU A 121 -0.79 -12.39 -10.68
CA LEU A 121 -0.41 -10.99 -10.87
C LEU A 121 -0.32 -10.27 -9.51
N GLY A 122 0.49 -9.21 -9.39
CA GLY A 122 0.50 -8.39 -8.17
C GLY A 122 0.98 -9.14 -6.92
N THR A 123 2.10 -9.85 -7.02
CA THR A 123 2.67 -10.67 -5.93
C THR A 123 2.99 -9.89 -4.65
N ALA A 124 3.07 -8.56 -4.69
CA ALA A 124 3.21 -7.71 -3.50
C ALA A 124 2.11 -7.97 -2.44
N ASP A 125 0.89 -8.30 -2.87
CA ASP A 125 -0.21 -8.58 -1.94
C ASP A 125 -0.01 -9.92 -1.19
N LEU A 126 0.93 -10.76 -1.61
CA LEU A 126 1.30 -12.00 -0.90
C LEU A 126 2.09 -11.72 0.38
N MET A 127 2.58 -10.49 0.62
CA MET A 127 3.21 -10.14 1.89
C MET A 127 2.25 -10.28 3.08
N GLY A 128 0.93 -10.17 2.85
CA GLY A 128 -0.11 -10.37 3.85
C GLY A 128 -0.60 -11.82 3.97
N PHE A 129 0.25 -12.81 3.66
CA PHE A 129 -0.14 -14.22 3.63
C PHE A 129 -0.68 -14.69 5.00
N PRO A 130 -1.95 -15.15 5.09
CA PRO A 130 -2.60 -15.41 6.37
C PRO A 130 -2.31 -16.85 6.87
N VAL A 131 -1.04 -17.16 7.15
CA VAL A 131 -0.64 -18.48 7.64
C VAL A 131 0.04 -18.39 9.00
N ASP A 132 -0.53 -19.10 9.97
CA ASP A 132 0.03 -19.27 11.31
C ASP A 132 1.07 -20.40 11.31
N ARG A 133 2.29 -20.06 10.87
CA ARG A 133 3.45 -20.97 10.84
C ARG A 133 4.67 -20.28 11.43
N PRO A 134 4.76 -20.17 12.77
CA PRO A 134 5.89 -19.52 13.43
C PRO A 134 7.22 -20.22 13.14
N ASP A 135 7.20 -21.52 12.82
CA ASP A 135 8.37 -22.29 12.40
C ASP A 135 8.89 -21.92 11.00
N LEU A 136 8.11 -21.19 10.20
CA LEU A 136 8.50 -20.62 8.92
C LEU A 136 8.71 -19.10 8.97
N ALA A 137 8.51 -18.48 10.13
CA ALA A 137 8.67 -17.06 10.34
C ALA A 137 10.07 -16.74 10.90
N PHE A 138 10.52 -15.50 10.71
CA PHE A 138 11.65 -14.99 11.47
C PHE A 138 11.28 -14.93 12.96
N PRO A 139 12.20 -15.23 13.88
CA PRO A 139 11.96 -15.03 15.31
C PRO A 139 11.54 -13.57 15.57
N PRO A 140 10.57 -13.33 16.47
CA PRO A 140 10.22 -11.97 16.84
C PRO A 140 11.45 -11.28 17.42
N PHE A 141 11.67 -10.04 16.98
CA PHE A 141 12.71 -9.19 17.53
C PHE A 141 12.05 -8.13 18.43
N THR A 142 12.49 -8.07 19.68
CA THR A 142 12.07 -7.03 20.62
C THR A 142 13.18 -5.98 20.70
N PRO A 143 12.94 -4.74 20.24
CA PRO A 143 13.91 -3.66 20.38
C PRO A 143 14.28 -3.44 21.85
N ALA A 144 15.54 -3.13 22.10
CA ALA A 144 16.00 -2.72 23.42
C ALA A 144 15.38 -1.38 23.78
N LEU A 145 14.80 -1.29 24.98
CA LEU A 145 14.63 0.01 25.62
C LEU A 145 16.03 0.45 26.03
N SER A 146 16.39 1.66 25.63
CA SER A 146 17.68 2.22 26.04
C SER A 146 17.52 2.68 27.50
N ASP A 147 18.54 2.50 28.33
CA ASP A 147 18.59 3.03 29.72
C ASP A 147 18.72 4.57 29.73
N LEU A 148 17.93 5.28 28.90
CA LEU A 148 17.78 6.73 29.01
C LEU A 148 17.00 7.12 30.29
N GLU A 149 16.40 6.12 30.95
CA GLU A 149 15.64 6.26 32.18
C GLU A 149 16.24 5.37 33.29
N GLY A 150 17.55 5.44 33.49
CA GLY A 150 18.12 4.90 34.73
C GLY A 150 17.47 5.63 35.93
N ASP A 151 16.65 4.92 36.71
CA ASP A 151 16.00 5.33 37.97
C ASP A 151 15.58 6.82 38.06
N ASP A 152 14.35 7.16 37.64
CA ASP A 152 13.68 8.46 37.85
C ASP A 152 14.37 9.71 37.23
N GLU A 153 15.35 9.55 36.34
CA GLU A 153 16.03 10.69 35.69
C GLU A 153 15.28 11.24 34.48
N CYS A 154 15.19 12.58 34.40
CA CYS A 154 14.64 13.27 33.24
C CYS A 154 15.55 13.11 32.02
N VAL A 155 14.97 12.89 30.84
CA VAL A 155 15.70 12.73 29.56
C VAL A 155 16.67 13.88 29.28
N PHE A 156 16.32 15.11 29.69
CA PHE A 156 17.18 16.28 29.52
C PHE A 156 18.47 16.20 30.34
N ASP A 157 18.44 15.54 31.51
CA ASP A 157 19.64 15.39 32.34
C ASP A 157 20.60 14.35 31.75
N VAL A 158 20.08 13.33 31.08
CA VAL A 158 20.90 12.40 30.29
C VAL A 158 21.57 13.13 29.13
N LEU A 159 20.81 13.92 28.37
CA LEU A 159 21.33 14.67 27.22
C LEU A 159 22.36 15.76 27.62
N LYS A 160 22.29 16.29 28.85
CA LYS A 160 23.32 17.21 29.39
C LYS A 160 24.67 16.52 29.63
N ARG A 161 24.70 15.20 29.86
CA ARG A 161 25.93 14.43 30.14
C ARG A 161 26.68 14.06 28.87
N GLY A 162 25.99 13.92 27.75
CA GLY A 162 26.58 13.63 26.45
C GLY A 162 25.56 13.28 25.37
N ASP A 163 26.07 13.12 24.15
CA ASP A 163 25.24 12.76 23.00
C ASP A 163 24.69 11.33 23.13
N VAL A 164 23.42 11.16 22.75
CA VAL A 164 22.73 9.87 22.69
C VAL A 164 22.52 9.47 21.24
N VAL A 165 22.85 8.22 20.91
CA VAL A 165 22.63 7.63 19.58
C VAL A 165 21.68 6.45 19.72
N LEU A 166 20.60 6.46 18.92
CA LEU A 166 19.66 5.35 18.80
C LEU A 166 19.81 4.70 17.42
N HIS A 167 19.90 3.38 17.38
CA HIS A 167 20.03 2.59 16.16
C HIS A 167 18.78 1.74 15.94
N HIS A 168 17.82 2.28 15.19
CA HIS A 168 16.61 1.54 14.82
C HIS A 168 16.89 0.47 13.74
N PRO A 169 16.20 -0.69 13.78
CA PRO A 169 15.12 -1.05 14.70
C PRO A 169 15.61 -1.68 16.02
N TYR A 170 16.92 -1.69 16.31
CA TYR A 170 17.48 -2.36 17.49
C TYR A 170 17.17 -1.64 18.79
N ASP A 171 17.24 -0.31 18.79
CA ASP A 171 16.75 0.53 19.88
C ASP A 171 15.28 0.89 19.63
N SER A 172 14.50 0.95 20.71
CA SER A 172 13.08 1.30 20.66
C SER A 172 12.88 2.75 20.23
N PHE A 173 11.90 2.99 19.36
CA PHE A 173 11.46 4.34 19.02
C PHE A 173 10.68 5.02 20.16
N VAL A 174 10.24 4.24 21.16
CA VAL A 174 9.58 4.75 22.38
C VAL A 174 10.42 5.82 23.07
N ASN A 175 11.76 5.66 23.10
CA ASN A 175 12.70 6.67 23.60
C ASN A 175 12.48 8.08 22.99
N VAL A 176 12.18 8.16 21.69
CA VAL A 176 11.93 9.43 21.00
C VAL A 176 10.57 10.00 21.38
N LEU A 177 9.58 9.12 21.56
CA LEU A 177 8.22 9.51 21.95
C LEU A 177 8.20 10.03 23.38
N ASP A 178 8.90 9.37 24.30
CA ASP A 178 8.99 9.78 25.69
C ASP A 178 9.79 11.10 25.82
N PHE A 179 10.82 11.30 24.99
CA PHE A 179 11.51 12.58 24.89
C PHE A 179 10.55 13.73 24.49
N LEU A 180 9.73 13.51 23.47
CA LEU A 180 8.74 14.50 23.02
C LEU A 180 7.67 14.75 24.09
N GLU A 181 7.20 13.69 24.75
CA GLU A 181 6.18 13.78 25.79
C GLU A 181 6.68 14.50 27.04
N GLN A 182 7.91 14.23 27.50
CA GLN A 182 8.57 14.98 28.57
C GLN A 182 8.75 16.45 28.17
N ALA A 183 9.22 16.72 26.95
CA ALA A 183 9.39 18.08 26.46
C ALA A 183 8.08 18.87 26.38
N ALA A 184 6.96 18.20 26.08
CA ALA A 184 5.65 18.85 26.01
C ALA A 184 5.09 19.24 27.38
N HIS A 185 5.50 18.56 28.45
CA HIS A 185 5.02 18.81 29.82
C HIS A 185 6.02 19.59 30.69
N ASP A 186 7.26 19.77 30.25
CA ASP A 186 8.29 20.50 30.99
C ASP A 186 8.04 22.02 30.93
N PRO A 187 7.83 22.70 32.08
CA PRO A 187 7.60 24.14 32.13
C PRO A 187 8.79 24.99 31.64
N ASP A 188 10.00 24.44 31.60
CA ASP A 188 11.21 25.12 31.12
C ASP A 188 11.38 25.03 29.60
N VAL A 189 10.58 24.17 28.91
CA VAL A 189 10.59 24.07 27.44
C VAL A 189 9.76 25.19 26.82
N LEU A 190 10.44 26.11 26.14
CA LEU A 190 9.80 27.28 25.52
C LEU A 190 9.15 26.97 24.16
N ALA A 191 9.73 26.03 23.39
CA ALA A 191 9.27 25.67 22.06
C ALA A 191 9.82 24.30 21.62
N ILE A 192 9.01 23.55 20.88
CA ILE A 192 9.41 22.33 20.18
C ILE A 192 9.33 22.60 18.68
N LYS A 193 10.42 22.32 17.96
CA LYS A 193 10.47 22.41 16.49
C LYS A 193 10.87 21.07 15.93
N GLN A 194 10.03 20.52 15.05
CA GLN A 194 10.28 19.25 14.39
C GLN A 194 9.84 19.30 12.92
N THR A 195 10.38 18.40 12.11
CA THR A 195 10.00 18.24 10.72
C THR A 195 9.23 16.93 10.58
N LEU A 196 7.97 17.04 10.12
CA LEU A 196 7.12 15.90 9.84
C LEU A 196 7.12 15.63 8.34
N TYR A 197 7.24 14.36 7.95
CA TYR A 197 7.19 13.95 6.54
C TYR A 197 6.19 12.81 6.32
N ARG A 198 6.54 11.63 6.82
CA ARG A 198 5.68 10.43 6.82
C ARG A 198 5.80 9.78 8.17
N THR A 199 4.92 10.20 9.07
CA THR A 199 4.86 9.65 10.43
C THR A 199 3.86 8.51 10.48
N GLY A 200 4.02 7.64 11.48
CA GLY A 200 2.96 6.73 11.86
C GLY A 200 1.80 7.47 12.55
N ASP A 201 0.81 6.69 12.99
CA ASP A 201 -0.42 7.22 13.59
C ASP A 201 -0.30 7.38 15.13
N ASP A 202 0.91 7.34 15.69
CA ASP A 202 1.10 7.53 17.14
C ASP A 202 0.84 9.00 17.49
N PRO A 203 -0.16 9.29 18.34
CA PRO A 203 -0.58 10.66 18.63
C PRO A 203 0.49 11.47 19.37
N ARG A 204 1.50 10.84 19.99
CA ARG A 204 2.58 11.56 20.68
C ARG A 204 3.52 12.32 19.73
N LEU A 205 3.45 12.05 18.42
CA LEU A 205 4.24 12.77 17.40
C LEU A 205 3.58 14.08 16.93
N LEU A 206 2.27 14.27 17.20
CA LEU A 206 1.44 15.37 16.69
C LEU A 206 1.03 16.31 17.83
#